data_AF-A0A5R2NAL6-F1
#
_entry.id   AF-A0A5R2NAL6-F1
#
_cell.length_a   1.000
_cell.length_b   1.000
_cell.length_c   1.000
_cell.angle_alpha   90.00
_cell.angle_beta   90.00
_cell.angle_gamma   90.00
#
_symmetry.space_group_name_H-M   'P 1'
#
loop_
_entity.id
_entity.type
_entity.pdbx_description
1 polymer ?
#
loop_
_entity_poly.entity_id
_entity_poly.type
_entity_poly.pdbx_seq_one_letter_code
_entity_poly.pdbx_strand_id
1 'polypeptide(L)'
;MDAIEKAIRNALEKGNAEDRAFRERVYRSAFAALDRALQANPGVTVEVAIKRRKAIQAKITEIESEYLPAVPGVAPRIDAIDAPAGEVEADAAPAVEASPRVPSPAASVDAPVQPASDAP
;
A
#
# COMPACT_ATOMS: atom_id res chain seq x y z
N MET A 1 -15.99 -21.59 -7.65
CA MET A 1 -15.31 -20.28 -7.64
C MET A 1 -14.32 -20.26 -6.50
N ASP A 2 -13.14 -19.67 -6.71
CA ASP A 2 -12.16 -19.43 -5.65
C ASP A 2 -12.76 -18.49 -4.59
N ALA A 3 -12.38 -18.65 -3.31
CA ALA A 3 -12.92 -17.80 -2.24
C ALA A 3 -12.59 -16.32 -2.46
N ILE A 4 -11.42 -16.03 -3.03
CA ILE A 4 -10.98 -14.66 -3.32
C ILE A 4 -11.71 -14.11 -4.53
N GLU A 5 -11.94 -14.91 -5.58
CA GLU A 5 -12.76 -14.52 -6.73
C GLU A 5 -14.17 -14.13 -6.27
N LYS A 6 -14.78 -14.96 -5.42
CA LYS A 6 -16.10 -14.65 -4.85
C LYS A 6 -16.06 -13.35 -4.04
N ALA A 7 -15.00 -13.11 -3.27
CA ALA A 7 -14.85 -11.88 -2.51
C ALA A 7 -14.74 -10.64 -3.41
N ILE A 8 -14.00 -10.71 -4.51
CA ILE A 8 -13.91 -9.63 -5.51
C ILE A 8 -15.30 -9.30 -6.04
N ARG A 9 -16.02 -10.29 -6.59
CA ARG A 9 -17.34 -10.05 -7.19
C ARG A 9 -18.33 -9.47 -6.17
N ASN A 10 -18.34 -10.00 -4.94
CA ASN A 10 -19.20 -9.46 -3.87
C ASN A 10 -18.83 -8.02 -3.48
N ALA A 11 -17.53 -7.69 -3.43
CA ALA A 11 -17.09 -6.34 -3.07
C ALA A 11 -17.44 -5.32 -4.16
N LEU A 12 -17.33 -5.71 -5.43
CA LEU A 12 -17.74 -4.90 -6.56
C LEU A 12 -19.26 -4.69 -6.58
N GLU A 13 -20.03 -5.77 -6.42
CA GLU A 13 -21.50 -5.73 -6.41
C GLU A 13 -22.08 -4.86 -5.28
N LYS A 14 -21.46 -4.90 -4.09
CA LYS A 14 -21.90 -4.09 -2.94
C LYS A 14 -21.38 -2.66 -2.95
N GLY A 15 -20.37 -2.38 -3.76
CA GLY A 15 -19.70 -1.08 -3.82
C GLY A 15 -20.08 -0.31 -5.07
N ASN A 16 -19.18 0.57 -5.50
CA ASN A 16 -19.32 1.27 -6.77
C ASN A 16 -18.43 0.62 -7.82
N ALA A 17 -18.94 -0.42 -8.48
CA ALA A 17 -18.19 -1.11 -9.52
C ALA A 17 -17.91 -0.23 -10.76
N GLU A 18 -18.67 0.83 -11.01
CA GLU A 18 -18.42 1.74 -12.13
C GLU A 18 -17.21 2.65 -11.88
N ASP A 19 -16.88 2.94 -10.62
CA ASP A 19 -15.71 3.71 -10.23
C ASP A 19 -14.43 2.87 -10.34
N ARG A 20 -13.59 3.21 -11.31
CA ARG A 20 -12.28 2.58 -11.52
C ARG A 20 -11.40 2.61 -10.27
N ALA A 21 -11.37 3.71 -9.52
CA ALA A 21 -10.53 3.82 -8.33
C ALA A 21 -11.03 2.90 -7.20
N PHE A 22 -12.34 2.64 -7.13
CA PHE A 22 -12.89 1.64 -6.24
C PHE A 22 -12.49 0.23 -6.68
N ARG A 23 -12.64 -0.11 -7.97
CA ARG A 23 -12.25 -1.43 -8.51
C ARG A 23 -10.78 -1.73 -8.25
N GLU A 24 -9.89 -0.78 -8.54
CA GLU A 24 -8.45 -0.94 -8.32
C GLU A 24 -8.11 -1.23 -6.85
N ARG A 25 -8.79 -0.58 -5.90
CA ARG A 25 -8.62 -0.87 -4.45
C ARG A 25 -9.08 -2.28 -4.11
N VAL A 26 -10.21 -2.73 -4.65
CA VAL A 26 -10.71 -4.10 -4.45
C VAL A 26 -9.70 -5.14 -4.99
N TYR A 27 -9.15 -4.92 -6.17
CA TYR A 27 -8.16 -5.84 -6.76
C TYR A 27 -6.86 -5.90 -5.98
N ARG A 28 -6.33 -4.75 -5.55
CA ARG A 28 -5.13 -4.71 -4.68
C ARG A 28 -5.37 -5.49 -3.39
N SER A 29 -6.55 -5.30 -2.77
CA SER A 29 -6.93 -6.03 -1.55
C SER A 29 -7.02 -7.54 -1.79
N ALA A 30 -7.59 -7.97 -2.92
CA ALA A 30 -7.71 -9.38 -3.26
C ALA A 30 -6.35 -10.05 -3.50
N PHE A 31 -5.42 -9.38 -4.18
CA PHE A 31 -4.04 -9.88 -4.33
C PHE A 31 -3.32 -9.98 -2.99
N ALA A 32 -3.46 -8.98 -2.12
CA ALA A 32 -2.88 -9.02 -0.79
C ALA A 32 -3.46 -10.16 0.06
N ALA A 33 -4.76 -10.43 -0.06
CA ALA A 33 -5.40 -11.55 0.61
C ALA A 33 -4.88 -12.90 0.08
N LEU A 34 -4.70 -13.03 -1.24
CA LEU A 34 -4.13 -14.24 -1.85
C LEU A 34 -2.71 -14.47 -1.36
N ASP A 35 -1.86 -13.45 -1.38
CA ASP A 35 -0.47 -13.58 -0.98
C ASP A 35 -0.34 -13.98 0.49
N ARG A 36 -1.13 -13.34 1.38
CA ARG A 36 -1.20 -13.76 2.80
C ARG A 36 -1.67 -15.20 2.95
N ALA A 37 -2.69 -15.62 2.20
CA ALA A 37 -3.18 -16.99 2.24
C ALA A 37 -2.11 -17.99 1.76
N LEU A 38 -1.31 -17.64 0.74
CA LEU A 38 -0.21 -18.49 0.28
C LEU A 38 0.92 -18.56 1.31
N GLN A 39 1.29 -17.44 1.92
CA GLN A 39 2.32 -17.39 2.98
C GLN A 39 1.92 -18.19 4.23
N ALA A 40 0.63 -18.13 4.62
CA ALA A 40 0.11 -18.86 5.77
C ALA A 40 0.02 -20.39 5.54
N ASN A 41 0.17 -20.86 4.30
CA ASN A 41 0.08 -22.28 3.94
C ASN A 41 1.42 -22.80 3.42
N PRO A 42 2.37 -23.16 4.31
CA PRO A 42 3.70 -23.64 3.90
C PRO A 42 3.67 -24.98 3.14
N GLY A 43 2.54 -25.71 3.18
CA GLY A 43 2.33 -26.92 2.38
C GLY A 43 2.00 -26.67 0.90
N VAL A 44 1.79 -25.41 0.51
CA VAL A 44 1.56 -25.04 -0.89
C VAL A 44 2.91 -24.90 -1.60
N THR A 45 3.10 -25.67 -2.66
CA THR A 45 4.32 -25.55 -3.47
C THR A 45 4.36 -24.22 -4.21
N VAL A 46 5.57 -23.75 -4.52
CA VAL A 46 5.79 -22.50 -5.26
C VAL A 46 5.05 -22.52 -6.62
N GLU A 47 5.01 -23.68 -7.29
CA GLU A 47 4.30 -23.86 -8.55
C GLU A 47 2.79 -23.63 -8.41
N VAL A 48 2.17 -24.16 -7.34
CA VAL A 48 0.75 -23.96 -7.06
C VAL A 48 0.49 -22.49 -6.70
N ALA A 49 1.40 -21.86 -5.94
CA ALA A 49 1.31 -20.43 -5.63
C ALA A 49 1.37 -19.56 -6.90
N ILE A 50 2.26 -19.87 -7.84
CA ILE A 50 2.35 -19.19 -9.14
C ILE A 50 1.08 -19.39 -9.95
N LYS A 51 0.57 -20.63 -10.05
CA LYS A 51 -0.69 -20.92 -10.76
C LYS A 51 -1.86 -20.14 -10.18
N ARG A 52 -1.98 -20.07 -8.85
CA ARG A 52 -3.04 -19.30 -8.18
C ARG A 52 -2.93 -17.80 -8.43
N ARG A 53 -1.73 -17.21 -8.37
CA ARG A 53 -1.51 -15.80 -8.71
C ARG A 53 -1.93 -15.48 -10.15
N LYS A 54 -1.52 -16.33 -11.10
CA LYS A 54 -1.91 -16.19 -12.52
C LYS A 54 -3.42 -16.32 -12.71
N ALA A 55 -4.06 -17.25 -12.01
CA ALA A 55 -5.51 -17.44 -12.09
C ALA A 55 -6.29 -16.21 -11.60
N ILE A 56 -5.88 -15.61 -10.48
CA ILE A 56 -6.50 -14.37 -9.98
C ILE A 56 -6.27 -13.19 -10.93
N GLN A 57 -5.07 -13.07 -11.50
CA GLN A 57 -4.79 -12.03 -12.50
C GLN A 57 -5.70 -12.18 -13.73
N ALA A 58 -5.82 -13.39 -14.28
CA ALA A 58 -6.69 -13.65 -15.43
C ALA A 58 -8.16 -13.30 -15.12
N LYS A 59 -8.62 -13.62 -13.91
CA LYS A 59 -9.99 -13.30 -13.47
C LYS A 59 -10.23 -11.80 -13.33
N ILE A 60 -9.27 -11.06 -12.80
CA ILE A 60 -9.37 -9.60 -12.73
C ILE A 60 -9.45 -8.99 -14.14
N THR A 61 -8.66 -9.49 -15.09
CA THR A 61 -8.75 -9.03 -16.49
C THR A 61 -10.10 -9.33 -17.13
N GLU A 62 -10.65 -10.53 -16.89
CA GLU A 62 -11.99 -10.92 -17.36
C GLU A 62 -13.05 -9.96 -16.79
N ILE A 63 -13.01 -9.72 -15.47
CA ILE A 63 -13.93 -8.81 -14.78
C ILE A 63 -13.78 -7.37 -15.31
N GLU A 64 -12.56 -6.85 -15.46
CA GLU A 64 -12.36 -5.49 -15.99
C GLU A 64 -12.88 -5.33 -17.41
N SER A 65 -12.86 -6.40 -18.21
CA SER A 65 -13.42 -6.37 -19.57
C SER A 65 -14.96 -6.24 -19.55
N GLU A 66 -15.62 -6.64 -18.45
CA GLU A 66 -17.06 -6.43 -18.25
C GLU A 66 -17.39 -4.95 -18.00
N TYR A 67 -16.46 -4.17 -17.41
CA TYR A 67 -16.66 -2.76 -17.04
C TYR A 67 -16.06 -1.76 -18.03
N LEU A 68 -15.18 -2.20 -18.93
CA LEU A 68 -14.70 -1.36 -20.01
C LEU A 68 -15.79 -1.27 -21.08
N PRO A 69 -16.29 -0.06 -21.43
CA PRO A 69 -17.12 0.08 -22.61
C PRO A 69 -16.32 -0.46 -23.81
N ALA A 70 -16.98 -1.12 -24.76
CA ALA A 70 -16.37 -1.66 -25.97
C ALA A 70 -15.85 -0.52 -26.89
N VAL A 71 -14.83 0.20 -26.43
CA VAL A 71 -14.13 1.23 -27.17
C VAL A 71 -12.81 0.60 -27.62
N PRO A 72 -12.60 0.40 -28.92
CA PRO A 72 -11.34 -0.12 -29.41
C PRO A 72 -10.24 0.92 -29.15
N GLY A 73 -9.34 0.60 -28.21
CA GLY A 73 -7.99 1.17 -28.17
C GLY A 73 -7.72 2.22 -27.10
N VAL A 74 -7.42 1.78 -25.88
CA VAL A 74 -6.31 2.34 -25.08
C VAL A 74 -5.69 1.17 -24.31
N ALA A 75 -4.45 0.82 -24.65
CA ALA A 75 -3.69 -0.16 -23.88
C ALA A 75 -3.46 0.38 -22.46
N PRO A 76 -3.69 -0.41 -21.39
CA PRO A 76 -3.36 0.02 -20.05
C PRO A 76 -1.84 0.11 -19.92
N ARG A 77 -1.33 1.33 -19.76
CA ARG A 77 0.01 1.55 -19.22
C ARG A 77 -0.03 1.02 -17.79
N ILE A 78 0.50 -0.18 -17.61
CA ILE A 78 0.87 -0.67 -16.28
C ILE A 78 2.08 0.17 -15.90
N ASP A 79 1.84 1.34 -15.33
CA ASP A 79 2.88 2.05 -14.60
C ASP A 79 3.31 1.12 -13.48
N ALA A 80 4.53 0.62 -13.65
CA ALA A 80 5.20 -0.22 -12.70
C ALA A 80 5.06 0.41 -11.31
N ILE A 81 4.75 -0.44 -10.35
CA ILE A 81 4.67 -0.10 -8.94
C ILE A 81 6.06 0.40 -8.54
N ASP A 82 6.26 1.71 -8.61
CA ASP A 82 7.41 2.37 -8.02
C ASP A 82 7.22 2.31 -6.50
N ALA A 83 8.06 1.49 -5.87
CA ALA A 83 8.24 1.50 -4.43
C ALA A 83 9.01 2.77 -4.04
N PRO A 84 8.84 3.26 -2.81
CA PRO A 84 8.63 4.69 -2.54
C PRO A 84 9.91 5.51 -2.61
N ALA A 85 9.95 6.51 -3.50
CA ALA A 85 10.78 7.69 -3.33
C ALA A 85 9.87 8.85 -2.94
N GLY A 86 9.96 9.27 -1.68
CA GLY A 86 9.21 10.39 -1.18
C GLY A 86 9.66 11.69 -1.83
N GLU A 87 8.71 12.47 -2.30
CA GLU A 87 8.89 13.89 -2.59
C GLU A 87 7.54 14.58 -2.39
N VAL A 88 7.41 15.19 -1.21
CA VAL A 88 6.34 16.12 -0.88
C VAL A 88 6.66 17.45 -1.58
N GLU A 89 6.14 17.64 -2.79
CA GLU A 89 6.09 18.97 -3.40
C GLU A 89 4.95 19.77 -2.76
N ALA A 90 5.28 20.47 -1.69
CA ALA A 90 4.50 21.59 -1.21
C ALA A 90 4.97 22.84 -1.99
N ASP A 91 4.21 23.21 -3.03
CA ASP A 91 4.38 24.51 -3.69
C ASP A 91 3.31 25.49 -3.17
N ALA A 92 3.77 26.48 -2.41
CA ALA A 92 3.23 27.85 -2.38
C ALA A 92 4.18 28.73 -1.55
N ALA A 93 5.06 29.46 -2.24
CA ALA A 93 5.92 30.54 -1.74
C ALA A 93 5.11 31.85 -1.47
N PRO A 94 5.67 33.03 -1.08
CA PRO A 94 7.09 33.38 -0.85
C PRO A 94 7.43 34.31 0.35
N ALA A 95 8.75 34.38 0.61
CA ALA A 95 9.58 35.52 1.06
C ALA A 95 9.29 36.26 2.39
N VAL A 96 10.18 36.07 3.39
CA VAL A 96 10.76 37.19 4.16
C VAL A 96 12.23 36.91 4.49
N GLU A 97 13.00 38.00 4.40
CA GLU A 97 14.42 38.28 4.55
C GLU A 97 15.38 37.45 5.41
N ALA A 98 16.63 37.59 4.98
CA ALA A 98 17.91 37.06 5.44
C ALA A 98 18.33 37.40 6.88
N SER A 99 18.95 36.43 7.56
CA SER A 99 20.40 36.49 7.87
C SER A 99 20.89 35.22 8.57
N PRO A 100 22.12 34.76 8.28
CA PRO A 100 22.67 33.52 8.81
C PRO A 100 23.39 33.76 10.14
N ARG A 101 23.14 32.92 11.15
CA ARG A 101 24.09 32.73 12.24
C ARG A 101 23.95 31.34 12.87
N VAL A 102 24.86 30.46 12.49
CA VAL A 102 25.31 29.29 13.28
C VAL A 102 26.07 29.76 14.54
N PRO A 103 26.41 28.92 15.55
CA PRO A 103 26.10 27.49 15.76
C PRO A 103 25.58 27.14 17.19
N SER A 104 25.14 25.90 17.39
CA SER A 104 25.10 25.17 18.69
C SER A 104 26.55 24.84 19.18
N PRO A 105 26.82 24.06 20.25
CA PRO A 105 25.99 23.52 21.35
C PRO A 105 26.62 23.69 22.76
N ALA A 106 25.88 23.36 23.84
CA ALA A 106 26.35 22.61 25.04
C ALA A 106 25.49 22.89 26.28
N ALA A 107 24.85 21.85 26.82
CA ALA A 107 24.54 21.68 28.24
C ALA A 107 24.01 20.23 28.38
N SER A 108 24.90 19.27 28.59
CA SER A 108 25.31 18.77 29.90
C SER A 108 24.18 18.08 30.67
N VAL A 109 24.36 16.76 30.73
CA VAL A 109 23.69 15.74 31.54
C VAL A 109 23.40 16.21 32.96
N ASP A 110 22.12 16.20 33.36
CA ASP A 110 21.70 16.36 34.75
C ASP A 110 21.60 14.99 35.44
N ALA A 111 22.14 14.93 36.65
CA ALA A 111 22.59 13.75 37.36
C ALA A 111 21.48 12.98 38.11
N PRO A 112 21.70 11.70 38.47
CA PRO A 112 20.79 10.97 39.36
C PRO A 112 21.04 11.35 40.83
N VAL A 113 19.99 11.78 41.53
CA VAL A 113 19.99 12.01 42.99
C VAL A 113 20.17 10.69 43.75
N GLN A 114 21.16 10.67 44.64
CA GLN A 114 21.49 9.58 45.56
C GLN A 114 20.50 9.47 46.74
N PRO A 115 20.37 8.27 47.36
CA PRO A 115 19.51 8.05 48.52
C PRO A 115 20.21 8.47 49.84
N ALA A 116 19.47 9.11 50.75
CA ALA A 116 19.93 9.38 52.10
C ALA A 116 19.57 8.19 53.02
N SER A 117 20.59 7.57 53.61
CA SER A 117 20.46 6.67 54.76
C SER A 117 20.81 7.39 56.05
N ASP A 118 20.02 7.09 57.09
CA ASP A 118 20.31 7.12 58.54
C ASP A 118 20.54 8.50 59.21
N ALA A 119 20.09 8.81 60.44
CA ALA A 119 19.67 8.01 61.61
C ALA A 119 18.91 8.94 62.63
N PRO A 120 18.59 8.52 63.88
CA PRO A 120 17.54 9.09 64.75
C PRO A 120 17.86 10.42 65.45
#